data_AF-W6W3Y0-F1
#
_entry.id   AF-W6W3Y0-F1
#
_cell.length_a   1.000
_cell.length_b   1.000
_cell.length_c   1.000
_cell.angle_alpha   90.00
_cell.angle_beta   90.00
_cell.angle_gamma   90.00
#
_symmetry.space_group_name_H-M   'P 1'
#
loop_
_entity.id
_entity.type
_entity.pdbx_description
1 polymer ?
#
loop_
_entity_poly.entity_id
_entity_poly.type
_entity_poly.pdbx_seq_one_letter_code
_entity_poly.pdbx_strand_id
1 'polypeptide(L)'
;MKVTGLAFALLLVPCATWASTKELDAAVTTATHYGMAPMPRPDRQALSKAGLAYWKSFESRIPRNSPAVTEWLIKELSTTDRARIARALSTPEYALRSLSETAENCAALFGHLVENPAAPALTELYLWTKTLGCYKSPDDLLIYLKQAGLSNGQDDGAFSLQHFGLFHQTITGHLANAIIDEGQKAK
;
A
#
# COMPACT_ATOMS: atom_id res chain seq x y z
N MET A 1 59.24 24.39 3.47
CA MET A 1 58.48 23.19 3.87
C MET A 1 57.05 23.35 3.37
N LYS A 2 56.58 22.46 2.48
CA LYS A 2 55.20 22.44 1.98
C LYS A 2 54.39 21.50 2.87
N VAL A 3 53.37 22.03 3.54
CA VAL A 3 52.38 21.21 4.27
C VAL A 3 51.18 21.04 3.34
N THR A 4 51.09 19.87 2.71
CA THR A 4 49.90 19.45 1.94
C THR A 4 48.82 19.00 2.91
N GLY A 5 47.77 19.80 3.05
CA GLY A 5 46.56 19.43 3.80
C GLY A 5 45.70 18.47 2.98
N LEU A 6 45.46 17.26 3.51
CA LEU A 6 44.43 16.36 3.02
C LEU A 6 43.07 16.86 3.51
N ALA A 7 42.21 17.30 2.59
CA ALA A 7 40.80 17.55 2.87
C ALA A 7 40.04 16.22 2.82
N PHE A 8 39.54 15.77 3.98
CA PHE A 8 38.69 14.59 4.10
C PHE A 8 37.25 15.01 3.76
N ALA A 9 36.77 14.63 2.58
CA ALA A 9 35.40 14.88 2.17
C ALA A 9 34.47 13.90 2.91
N LEU A 10 33.73 14.41 3.90
CA LEU A 10 32.61 13.71 4.51
C LEU A 10 31.51 13.53 3.46
N LEU A 11 31.37 12.32 2.94
CA LEU A 11 30.19 11.90 2.19
C LEU A 11 29.02 11.82 3.17
N LEU A 12 28.21 12.89 3.21
CA LEU A 12 26.87 12.87 3.81
C LEU A 12 26.02 11.90 2.99
N VAL A 13 25.93 10.65 3.45
CA VAL A 13 24.88 9.73 3.00
C VAL A 13 23.57 10.30 3.52
N PRO A 14 22.62 10.73 2.66
CA PRO A 14 21.31 11.11 3.13
C PRO A 14 20.67 9.84 3.73
N CYS A 15 20.47 9.84 5.05
CA CYS A 15 19.53 8.93 5.68
C CYS A 15 18.19 9.16 4.98
N ALA A 16 17.84 8.22 4.10
CA ALA A 16 16.51 8.17 3.51
C ALA A 16 15.49 8.25 4.66
N THR A 17 14.42 8.98 4.45
CA THR A 17 13.37 9.30 5.41
C THR A 17 12.55 8.06 5.77
N TRP A 18 13.09 7.20 6.65
CA TRP A 18 12.39 6.02 7.20
C TRP A 18 11.17 6.38 8.09
N ALA A 19 10.99 7.67 8.44
CA ALA A 19 9.89 8.15 9.27
C ALA A 19 8.52 8.18 8.53
N SER A 20 8.53 8.29 7.19
CA SER A 20 7.29 8.54 6.44
C SER A 20 6.27 7.40 6.53
N THR A 21 6.69 6.14 6.66
CA THR A 21 5.73 5.02 6.65
C THR A 21 5.06 4.75 7.97
N LYS A 22 5.80 4.79 9.08
CA LYS A 22 5.20 4.63 10.41
C LYS A 22 4.25 5.79 10.72
N GLU A 23 4.59 7.00 10.28
CA GLU A 23 3.69 8.15 10.38
C GLU A 23 2.44 7.99 9.53
N LEU A 24 2.57 7.52 8.28
CA LEU A 24 1.42 7.27 7.40
C LEU A 24 0.55 6.10 7.88
N ASP A 25 1.15 5.03 8.39
CA ASP A 25 0.48 3.91 9.04
C ASP A 25 -0.30 4.37 10.29
N ALA A 26 0.35 5.17 11.14
CA ALA A 26 -0.29 5.78 12.29
C ALA A 26 -1.42 6.74 11.89
N ALA A 27 -1.28 7.47 10.78
CA ALA A 27 -2.34 8.32 10.25
C ALA A 27 -3.55 7.52 9.78
N VAL A 28 -3.34 6.39 9.08
CA VAL A 28 -4.43 5.47 8.71
C VAL A 28 -5.09 4.91 9.95
N THR A 29 -4.30 4.41 10.91
CA THR A 29 -4.78 3.89 12.21
C THR A 29 -5.61 4.94 12.94
N THR A 30 -5.11 6.17 13.07
CA THR A 30 -5.82 7.26 13.73
C THR A 30 -7.11 7.59 13.02
N ALA A 31 -7.11 7.62 11.68
CA ALA A 31 -8.30 7.89 10.87
C ALA A 31 -9.38 6.80 10.96
N THR A 32 -9.04 5.59 11.42
CA THR A 32 -10.06 4.57 11.75
C THR A 32 -10.78 4.83 13.07
N HIS A 33 -10.34 5.83 13.85
CA HIS A 33 -10.75 6.05 15.25
C HIS A 33 -10.58 4.77 16.10
N TYR A 34 -9.59 3.96 15.75
CA TYR A 34 -9.32 2.64 16.33
C TYR A 34 -10.53 1.69 16.29
N GLY A 35 -11.44 1.89 15.34
CA GLY A 35 -12.67 1.10 15.25
C GLY A 35 -13.58 1.25 16.46
N MET A 36 -13.56 2.39 17.17
CA MET A 36 -14.36 2.60 18.39
C MET A 36 -15.62 3.46 18.18
N ALA A 37 -15.78 4.07 17.00
CA ALA A 37 -16.87 5.02 16.74
C ALA A 37 -17.47 4.82 15.34
N PRO A 38 -18.77 5.13 15.14
CA PRO A 38 -19.35 5.27 13.82
C PRO A 38 -18.51 6.23 12.96
N MET A 39 -18.35 5.95 11.67
CA MET A 39 -17.57 6.79 10.76
C MET A 39 -18.48 7.66 9.89
N PRO A 40 -18.85 8.88 10.32
CA PRO A 40 -19.56 9.82 9.46
C PRO A 40 -18.72 10.21 8.25
N ARG A 41 -19.38 10.77 7.23
CA ARG A 41 -18.74 11.09 5.95
C ARG A 41 -17.40 11.86 6.04
N PRO A 42 -17.23 12.89 6.88
CA PRO A 42 -15.94 13.58 7.00
C PRO A 42 -14.80 12.65 7.43
N ASP A 43 -15.07 11.72 8.34
CA ASP A 43 -14.07 10.78 8.85
C ASP A 43 -13.72 9.73 7.78
N ARG A 44 -14.70 9.28 7.00
CA ARG A 44 -14.45 8.40 5.84
C ARG A 44 -13.60 9.11 4.79
N GLN A 45 -13.81 10.40 4.54
CA GLN A 45 -12.97 11.20 3.65
C GLN A 45 -11.55 11.39 4.20
N ALA A 46 -11.39 11.55 5.51
CA ALA A 46 -10.07 11.59 6.13
C ALA A 46 -9.34 10.25 5.98
N LEU A 47 -10.04 9.13 6.23
CA LEU A 47 -9.50 7.79 6.06
C LEU A 47 -9.12 7.51 4.60
N SER A 48 -9.93 7.92 3.62
CA SER A 48 -9.61 7.70 2.21
C SER A 48 -8.36 8.47 1.77
N LYS A 49 -8.18 9.70 2.26
CA LYS A 49 -6.96 10.51 2.04
C LYS A 49 -5.73 9.88 2.70
N ALA A 50 -5.87 9.39 3.94
CA ALA A 50 -4.78 8.71 4.64
C ALA A 50 -4.37 7.43 3.91
N GLY A 51 -5.35 6.61 3.50
CA GLY A 51 -5.10 5.40 2.70
C GLY A 51 -4.44 5.70 1.36
N LEU A 52 -4.87 6.76 0.66
CA LEU A 52 -4.25 7.20 -0.58
C LEU A 52 -2.78 7.59 -0.38
N ALA A 53 -2.50 8.39 0.65
CA ALA A 53 -1.14 8.84 0.96
C ALA A 53 -0.23 7.66 1.33
N TYR A 54 -0.73 6.72 2.13
CA TYR A 54 -0.02 5.49 2.46
C TYR A 54 0.34 4.68 1.20
N TRP A 55 -0.63 4.38 0.34
CA TRP A 55 -0.39 3.55 -0.85
C TRP A 55 0.48 4.23 -1.91
N LYS A 56 0.39 5.55 -2.07
CA LYS A 56 1.33 6.32 -2.92
C LYS A 56 2.75 6.30 -2.35
N SER A 57 2.90 6.45 -1.04
CA SER A 57 4.20 6.30 -0.40
C SER A 57 4.74 4.89 -0.56
N PHE A 58 3.89 3.86 -0.41
CA PHE A 58 4.24 2.46 -0.66
C PHE A 58 4.76 2.26 -2.09
N GLU A 59 3.99 2.67 -3.09
CA GLU A 59 4.33 2.52 -4.50
C GLU A 59 5.66 3.20 -4.86
N SER A 60 5.85 4.46 -4.44
CA SER A 60 7.04 5.24 -4.80
C SER A 60 8.38 4.68 -4.32
N ARG A 61 8.35 3.69 -3.41
CA ARG A 61 9.54 3.04 -2.84
C ARG A 61 9.81 1.66 -3.43
N ILE A 62 8.98 1.18 -4.35
CA ILE A 62 9.20 -0.09 -5.06
C ILE A 62 10.09 0.18 -6.28
N PRO A 63 11.28 -0.43 -6.38
CA PRO A 63 12.08 -0.37 -7.59
C PRO A 63 11.33 -0.92 -8.80
N ARG A 64 11.46 -0.24 -9.96
CA ARG A 64 10.79 -0.68 -11.18
C ARG A 64 11.67 -1.65 -11.97
N ASN A 65 11.06 -2.73 -12.46
CA ASN A 65 11.69 -3.61 -13.43
C ASN A 65 12.04 -2.85 -14.71
N SER A 66 13.16 -3.21 -15.34
CA SER A 66 13.49 -2.68 -16.66
C SER A 66 12.49 -3.20 -17.72
N PRO A 67 12.33 -2.52 -18.86
CA PRO A 67 11.45 -2.99 -19.94
C PRO A 67 11.76 -4.43 -20.40
N ALA A 68 13.05 -4.79 -20.48
CA ALA A 68 13.48 -6.12 -20.86
C ALA A 68 13.06 -7.20 -19.83
N VAL A 69 13.16 -6.88 -18.53
CA VAL A 69 12.69 -7.76 -17.47
C VAL A 69 11.18 -7.93 -17.52
N THR A 70 10.44 -6.85 -17.74
CA THR A 70 8.98 -6.89 -17.89
C THR A 70 8.57 -7.77 -19.06
N GLU A 71 9.22 -7.63 -20.22
CA GLU A 71 8.94 -8.47 -21.39
C GLU A 71 9.26 -9.94 -21.12
N TRP A 72 10.38 -10.23 -20.45
CA TRP A 72 10.74 -11.58 -20.04
C TRP A 72 9.69 -12.19 -19.10
N LEU A 73 9.26 -11.47 -18.06
CA LEU A 73 8.22 -11.93 -17.13
C LEU A 73 6.91 -12.23 -17.86
N ILE A 74 6.49 -11.38 -18.80
CA ILE A 74 5.29 -11.61 -19.60
C ILE A 74 5.41 -12.94 -20.35
N LYS A 75 6.55 -13.20 -21.01
CA LYS A 75 6.80 -14.45 -21.75
C LYS A 75 6.82 -15.68 -20.86
N GLU A 76 7.40 -15.59 -19.66
CA GLU A 76 7.43 -16.71 -18.72
C GLU A 76 6.06 -17.00 -18.10
N LEU A 77 5.23 -15.98 -17.90
CA LEU A 77 3.89 -16.13 -17.30
C LEU A 77 2.81 -16.49 -18.33
N SER A 78 3.02 -16.24 -19.61
CA SER A 78 2.06 -16.53 -20.69
C SER A 78 2.19 -17.94 -21.29
N THR A 79 3.01 -18.81 -20.70
CA THR A 79 3.23 -20.19 -21.16
C THR A 79 2.32 -21.19 -20.43
N THR A 80 2.24 -22.43 -20.92
CA THR A 80 1.58 -23.56 -20.23
C THR A 80 2.57 -24.45 -19.47
N ASP A 81 3.88 -24.22 -19.64
CA ASP A 81 4.94 -24.92 -18.93
C ASP A 81 4.98 -24.48 -17.45
N ARG A 82 4.48 -25.35 -16.57
CA ARG A 82 4.41 -25.10 -15.13
C ARG A 82 5.78 -24.87 -14.48
N ALA A 83 6.84 -25.48 -14.99
CA ALA A 83 8.17 -25.31 -14.42
C ALA A 83 8.74 -23.93 -14.75
N ARG A 84 8.46 -23.41 -15.94
CA ARG A 84 8.80 -22.02 -16.32
C ARG A 84 8.05 -21.00 -15.47
N ILE A 85 6.74 -21.18 -15.32
CA ILE A 85 5.91 -20.33 -14.47
C ILE A 85 6.45 -20.34 -13.04
N ALA A 86 6.66 -21.52 -12.45
CA ALA A 86 7.15 -21.64 -11.07
C ALA A 86 8.51 -20.94 -10.87
N ARG A 87 9.43 -21.02 -11.84
CA ARG A 87 10.70 -20.28 -11.78
C ARG A 87 10.50 -18.77 -11.85
N ALA A 88 9.61 -18.29 -12.71
CA ALA A 88 9.31 -16.86 -12.79
C ALA A 88 8.71 -16.33 -11.47
N LEU A 89 7.75 -17.07 -10.89
CA LEU A 89 7.08 -16.69 -9.65
C LEU A 89 8.03 -16.59 -8.44
N SER A 90 9.15 -17.31 -8.44
CA SER A 90 10.14 -17.27 -7.36
C SER A 90 11.22 -16.18 -7.53
N THR A 91 11.14 -15.36 -8.58
CA THR A 91 12.15 -14.33 -8.86
C THR A 91 11.87 -13.00 -8.14
N PRO A 92 12.91 -12.24 -7.73
CA PRO A 92 12.75 -10.88 -7.22
C PRO A 92 11.98 -9.97 -8.18
N GLU A 93 12.17 -10.14 -9.49
CA GLU A 93 11.51 -9.36 -10.54
C GLU A 93 9.99 -9.56 -10.52
N TYR A 94 9.53 -10.80 -10.33
CA TYR A 94 8.10 -11.08 -10.17
C TYR A 94 7.56 -10.42 -8.89
N ALA A 95 8.28 -10.52 -7.78
CA ALA A 95 7.88 -9.89 -6.53
C ALA A 95 7.75 -8.35 -6.64
N LEU A 96 8.72 -7.69 -7.31
CA LEU A 96 8.65 -6.24 -7.59
C LEU A 96 7.43 -5.88 -8.43
N ARG A 97 7.10 -6.71 -9.43
CA ARG A 97 5.91 -6.52 -10.26
C ARG A 97 4.64 -6.68 -9.44
N SER A 98 4.51 -7.74 -8.64
CA SER A 98 3.34 -7.99 -7.80
C SER A 98 3.13 -6.85 -6.79
N LEU A 99 4.18 -6.41 -6.10
CA LEU A 99 4.10 -5.28 -5.16
C LEU A 99 3.66 -4.00 -5.87
N SER A 100 4.23 -3.72 -7.05
CA SER A 100 3.90 -2.54 -7.86
C SER A 100 2.43 -2.53 -8.26
N GLU A 101 1.96 -3.63 -8.86
CA GLU A 101 0.58 -3.77 -9.31
C GLU A 101 -0.40 -3.68 -8.14
N THR A 102 -0.10 -4.29 -6.99
CA THR A 102 -0.93 -4.15 -5.79
C THR A 102 -0.99 -2.71 -5.30
N ALA A 103 0.16 -2.04 -5.15
CA ALA A 103 0.22 -0.69 -4.62
C ALA A 103 -0.47 0.33 -5.54
N GLU A 104 -0.29 0.21 -6.85
CA GLU A 104 -0.96 1.04 -7.86
C GLU A 104 -2.48 0.85 -7.82
N ASN A 105 -2.96 -0.40 -7.81
CA ASN A 105 -4.39 -0.69 -7.72
C ASN A 105 -4.99 -0.12 -6.44
N CYS A 106 -4.29 -0.24 -5.31
CA CYS A 106 -4.76 0.29 -4.04
C CYS A 106 -4.78 1.82 -4.01
N ALA A 107 -3.72 2.47 -4.50
CA ALA A 107 -3.71 3.91 -4.66
C ALA A 107 -4.85 4.40 -5.57
N ALA A 108 -5.15 3.69 -6.66
CA ALA A 108 -6.27 4.03 -7.55
C ALA A 108 -7.63 3.91 -6.84
N LEU A 109 -7.87 2.83 -6.09
CA LEU A 109 -9.12 2.65 -5.34
C LEU A 109 -9.34 3.76 -4.31
N PHE A 110 -8.30 4.15 -3.56
CA PHE A 110 -8.40 5.29 -2.64
C PHE A 110 -8.53 6.62 -3.39
N GLY A 111 -7.90 6.76 -4.56
CA GLY A 111 -8.07 7.90 -5.46
C GLY A 111 -9.54 8.11 -5.82
N HIS A 112 -10.24 7.05 -6.24
CA HIS A 112 -11.67 7.12 -6.54
C HIS A 112 -12.52 7.53 -5.33
N LEU A 113 -12.20 7.07 -4.11
CA LEU A 113 -12.88 7.50 -2.89
C LEU A 113 -12.64 8.99 -2.58
N VAL A 114 -11.44 9.50 -2.83
CA VAL A 114 -11.08 10.92 -2.63
C VAL A 114 -11.74 11.82 -3.68
N GLU A 115 -11.80 11.37 -4.93
CA GLU A 115 -12.38 12.12 -6.06
C GLU A 115 -13.91 12.16 -6.03
N ASN A 116 -14.56 11.22 -5.33
CA ASN A 116 -16.01 11.09 -5.25
C ASN A 116 -16.53 11.26 -3.81
N PRO A 117 -16.26 12.39 -3.12
CA PRO A 117 -16.58 12.59 -1.71
C PRO A 117 -18.08 12.65 -1.40
N ALA A 118 -18.91 12.82 -2.43
CA ALA A 118 -20.36 12.89 -2.35
C ALA A 118 -21.08 11.75 -3.09
N ALA A 119 -20.38 10.63 -3.32
CA ALA A 119 -20.95 9.46 -3.97
C ALA A 119 -22.24 9.00 -3.26
N PRO A 120 -23.23 8.46 -4.00
CA PRO A 120 -24.36 7.76 -3.39
C PRO A 120 -23.89 6.61 -2.49
N ALA A 121 -24.63 6.32 -1.42
CA ALA A 121 -24.25 5.35 -0.40
C ALA A 121 -23.84 3.97 -0.98
N LEU A 122 -24.58 3.46 -1.96
CA LEU A 122 -24.25 2.18 -2.60
C LEU A 122 -22.90 2.23 -3.35
N THR A 123 -22.64 3.32 -4.08
CA THR A 123 -21.38 3.53 -4.80
C THR A 123 -20.21 3.68 -3.81
N GLU A 124 -20.41 4.45 -2.74
CA GLU A 124 -19.41 4.63 -1.69
C GLU A 124 -19.06 3.28 -1.02
N LEU A 125 -20.08 2.50 -0.64
CA LEU A 125 -19.91 1.18 -0.04
C LEU A 125 -19.20 0.20 -0.97
N TYR A 126 -19.54 0.22 -2.26
CA TYR A 126 -18.87 -0.61 -3.27
C TYR A 126 -17.38 -0.27 -3.38
N LEU A 127 -17.03 1.02 -3.43
CA LEU A 127 -15.62 1.45 -3.48
C LEU A 127 -14.86 1.03 -2.22
N TRP A 128 -15.43 1.23 -1.03
CA TRP A 128 -14.80 0.77 0.23
C TRP A 128 -14.61 -0.74 0.27
N THR A 129 -15.60 -1.52 -0.21
CA THR A 129 -15.47 -2.98 -0.27
C THR A 129 -14.32 -3.42 -1.18
N LYS A 130 -14.07 -2.70 -2.29
CA LYS A 130 -12.91 -2.98 -3.15
C LYS A 130 -11.58 -2.76 -2.43
N THR A 131 -11.50 -1.74 -1.56
CA THR A 131 -10.27 -1.48 -0.80
C THR A 131 -9.89 -2.62 0.15
N LEU A 132 -10.83 -3.47 0.57
CA LEU A 132 -10.52 -4.65 1.40
C LEU A 132 -9.48 -5.58 0.76
N GLY A 133 -9.44 -5.63 -0.59
CA GLY A 133 -8.44 -6.41 -1.32
C GLY A 133 -7.00 -5.96 -1.07
N CYS A 134 -6.79 -4.69 -0.72
CA CYS A 134 -5.49 -4.12 -0.40
C CYS A 134 -4.89 -4.63 0.90
N TYR A 135 -5.75 -5.15 1.79
CA TYR A 135 -5.39 -5.50 3.17
C TYR A 135 -5.64 -6.98 3.49
N LYS A 136 -6.09 -7.77 2.51
CA LYS A 136 -6.54 -9.15 2.69
C LYS A 136 -5.41 -10.10 3.13
N SER A 137 -4.20 -9.90 2.60
CA SER A 137 -3.07 -10.80 2.83
C SER A 137 -1.79 -10.02 3.12
N PRO A 138 -1.60 -9.50 4.35
CA PRO A 138 -0.34 -8.85 4.74
C PRO A 138 0.85 -9.80 4.58
N ASP A 139 0.66 -11.09 4.88
CA ASP A 139 1.70 -12.13 4.74
C ASP A 139 2.20 -12.26 3.28
N ASP A 140 1.29 -12.19 2.30
CA ASP A 140 1.66 -12.25 0.88
C ASP A 140 2.54 -11.04 0.49
N LEU A 141 2.21 -9.85 1.01
CA LEU A 141 3.04 -8.66 0.80
C LEU A 141 4.40 -8.79 1.47
N LEU A 142 4.48 -9.33 2.69
CA LEU A 142 5.77 -9.61 3.35
C LEU A 142 6.62 -10.59 2.57
N ILE A 143 6.02 -11.65 2.02
CA ILE A 143 6.72 -12.64 1.20
C ILE A 143 7.34 -11.94 -0.02
N TYR A 144 6.56 -11.14 -0.74
CA TYR A 144 7.10 -10.42 -1.90
C TYR A 144 8.12 -9.34 -1.51
N LEU A 145 7.90 -8.61 -0.43
CA LEU A 145 8.89 -7.64 0.08
C LEU A 145 10.21 -8.32 0.42
N LYS A 146 10.16 -9.50 1.05
CA LYS A 146 11.36 -10.30 1.35
C LYS A 146 12.01 -10.85 0.10
N GLN A 147 11.22 -11.40 -0.84
CA GLN A 147 11.70 -11.94 -2.11
C GLN A 147 12.36 -10.86 -2.98
N ALA A 148 11.86 -9.63 -2.94
CA ALA A 148 12.44 -8.47 -3.61
C ALA A 148 13.63 -7.84 -2.86
N GLY A 149 13.99 -8.34 -1.67
CA GLY A 149 15.05 -7.77 -0.83
C GLY A 149 14.72 -6.40 -0.21
N LEU A 150 13.42 -6.05 -0.14
CA LEU A 150 12.92 -4.78 0.39
C LEU A 150 12.53 -4.83 1.87
N SER A 151 12.41 -6.03 2.43
CA SER A 151 12.14 -6.25 3.86
C SER A 151 12.94 -7.46 4.37
N ASN A 152 13.23 -7.44 5.67
CA ASN A 152 13.72 -8.61 6.41
C ASN A 152 12.59 -9.60 6.77
N GLY A 153 11.35 -9.32 6.35
CA GLY A 153 10.15 -10.11 6.68
C GLY A 153 9.48 -9.68 7.98
N GLN A 154 9.73 -8.45 8.46
CA GLN A 154 9.04 -7.87 9.61
C GLN A 154 7.97 -6.86 9.18
N ASP A 155 6.86 -6.82 9.94
CA ASP A 155 5.71 -5.96 9.71
C ASP A 155 5.95 -4.47 10.02
N ASP A 156 7.01 -4.15 10.76
CA ASP A 156 7.35 -2.80 11.23
C ASP A 156 8.56 -2.20 10.50
N GLY A 157 8.96 -2.81 9.40
CA GLY A 157 10.11 -2.43 8.58
C GLY A 157 9.86 -1.18 7.73
N ALA A 158 10.64 -1.02 6.65
CA ALA A 158 10.49 0.10 5.71
C ALA A 158 9.05 0.22 5.20
N PHE A 159 8.34 -0.90 5.05
CA PHE A 159 6.95 -1.00 4.66
C PHE A 159 6.13 -1.47 5.87
N SER A 160 5.50 -0.52 6.58
CA SER A 160 4.69 -0.83 7.76
C SER A 160 3.35 -1.43 7.37
N LEU A 161 3.03 -2.62 7.87
CA LEU A 161 1.76 -3.33 7.61
C LEU A 161 0.88 -3.47 8.85
N GLN A 162 1.26 -2.85 9.97
CA GLN A 162 0.67 -3.06 11.30
C GLN A 162 -0.83 -2.74 11.37
N HIS A 163 -1.30 -1.75 10.60
CA HIS A 163 -2.70 -1.32 10.62
C HIS A 163 -3.66 -2.21 9.80
N PHE A 164 -3.17 -3.20 9.05
CA PHE A 164 -3.97 -3.92 8.05
C PHE A 164 -5.20 -4.63 8.64
N GLY A 165 -5.03 -5.27 9.80
CA GLY A 165 -6.13 -5.93 10.50
C GLY A 165 -7.21 -4.95 11.00
N LEU A 166 -6.77 -3.84 11.60
CA LEU A 166 -7.67 -2.79 12.09
C LEU A 166 -8.47 -2.14 10.96
N PHE A 167 -7.81 -1.92 9.82
CA PHE A 167 -8.43 -1.34 8.65
C PHE A 167 -9.58 -2.21 8.12
N HIS A 168 -9.35 -3.52 8.00
CA HIS A 168 -10.39 -4.46 7.55
C HIS A 168 -11.61 -4.47 8.49
N GLN A 169 -11.39 -4.49 9.80
CA GLN A 169 -12.47 -4.43 10.80
C GLN A 169 -13.25 -3.12 10.73
N THR A 170 -12.55 -2.00 10.57
CA THR A 170 -13.16 -0.67 10.50
C THR A 170 -14.09 -0.55 9.29
N ILE A 171 -13.64 -1.00 8.12
CA ILE A 171 -14.46 -0.97 6.90
C ILE A 171 -15.72 -1.82 7.05
N THR A 172 -15.54 -3.08 7.47
CA THR A 172 -16.65 -4.05 7.53
C THR A 172 -17.63 -3.79 8.68
N GLY A 173 -17.20 -3.04 9.69
CA GLY A 173 -18.02 -2.63 10.83
C GLY A 173 -18.52 -1.18 10.73
N HIS A 174 -17.87 -0.30 11.50
CA HIS A 174 -18.35 1.07 11.74
C HIS A 174 -18.53 1.91 10.48
N LEU A 175 -17.68 1.71 9.46
CA LEU A 175 -17.77 2.44 8.21
C LEU A 175 -18.95 1.97 7.37
N ALA A 176 -19.07 0.67 7.10
CA ALA A 176 -20.16 0.12 6.31
C ALA A 176 -21.53 0.43 6.96
N ASN A 177 -21.64 0.25 8.27
CA ASN A 177 -22.85 0.56 9.02
C ASN A 177 -23.25 2.04 8.89
N ALA A 178 -22.30 2.96 9.01
CA ALA A 178 -22.57 4.39 8.86
C ALA A 178 -23.08 4.75 7.45
N ILE A 179 -22.52 4.14 6.40
CA ILE A 179 -22.98 4.35 5.02
C ILE A 179 -24.40 3.81 4.82
N ILE A 180 -24.72 2.63 5.37
CA ILE A 180 -26.05 2.04 5.28
C ILE A 180 -27.08 2.93 5.98
N ASP A 181 -26.79 3.37 7.19
CA ASP A 181 -27.67 4.25 7.97
C ASP A 181 -27.94 5.58 7.26
N GLU A 182 -26.89 6.21 6.69
CA GLU A 182 -27.02 7.42 5.87
C GLU A 182 -27.88 7.18 4.63
N GLY A 183 -27.68 6.05 3.94
CA GLY A 183 -28.42 5.68 2.73
C GLY A 183 -29.89 5.40 2.98
N GLN A 184 -30.26 4.87 4.16
CA GLN A 184 -31.65 4.66 4.55
C GLN A 184 -32.37 5.99 4.86
N LYS A 185 -31.67 6.94 5.49
CA LYS A 185 -32.22 8.26 5.83
C LYS A 185 -32.39 9.19 4.63
N ALA A 186 -31.72 8.91 3.52
CA ALA A 186 -31.80 9.68 2.28
C ALA A 186 -32.93 9.24 1.33
N LYS A 187 -33.71 8.21 1.70
CA LYS A 187 -34.90 7.75 0.98
C LYS A 187 -36.15 8.38 1.57
#